data_AF-A0A2S8PM95-F1
#
_entry.id   AF-A0A2S8PM95-F1
#
_cell.length_a   1.000
_cell.length_b   1.000
_cell.length_c   1.000
_cell.angle_alpha   90.00
_cell.angle_beta   90.00
_cell.angle_gamma   90.00
#
_symmetry.space_group_name_H-M   'P 1'
#
loop_
_entity.id
_entity.type
_entity.pdbx_description
1 polymer ?
#
loop_
_entity_poly.entity_id
_entity_poly.type
_entity_poly.pdbx_seq_one_letter_code
_entity_poly.pdbx_strand_id
1 'polypeptide(L)'
;MSTIHMLVGIPGSGKSFYAKNLCKRERAVAVSTDSIRERLFGSESRQKNSYLVFDEAFAEIDRLLGEGRSVVFDATNVSRDRRVKFLKKFKDVPVEGHVCDTPYATARQRAGTRKRRIDEAVLTKFAKNFEFPVMAEGFQALHIVHSSEDVKLDRIQLEKLLAERPDHDELFAYLSASPHFSVMLGYDQENPYHSKTLSEHTYAVLAYINAQYEGDDLLAMRYPALFHDAGKPFCKVWKETRGYYSYFGHEHVSAAIACHVLKELGYDEAFVLKVVHMISFHMEILHGGDAGASNIYHLLGGDLLARLYFFAEADTNGK
;
A
#
# COMPACT_ATOMS: atom_id res chain seq x y z
N MET A 1 -4.54 -22.43 20.18
CA MET A 1 -4.05 -22.69 18.81
C MET A 1 -2.93 -21.70 18.56
N SER A 2 -1.79 -22.13 17.99
CA SER A 2 -0.70 -21.20 17.64
C SER A 2 -1.11 -20.32 16.47
N THR A 3 -0.69 -19.06 16.46
CA THR A 3 -0.95 -18.10 15.38
C THR A 3 0.37 -17.56 14.85
N ILE A 4 0.43 -17.29 13.54
CA ILE A 4 1.52 -16.54 12.93
C ILE A 4 1.06 -15.10 12.72
N HIS A 5 1.76 -14.14 13.30
CA HIS A 5 1.57 -12.71 13.02
C HIS A 5 2.62 -12.24 12.03
N MET A 6 2.25 -12.07 10.77
CA MET A 6 3.12 -11.61 9.70
C MET A 6 3.18 -10.08 9.69
N LEU A 7 4.37 -9.50 9.90
CA LEU A 7 4.55 -8.07 9.73
C LEU A 7 4.74 -7.74 8.25
N VAL A 8 4.08 -6.66 7.80
CA VAL A 8 4.12 -6.21 6.41
C VAL A 8 4.45 -4.71 6.37
N GLY A 9 5.43 -4.31 5.56
CA GLY A 9 5.74 -2.89 5.33
C GLY A 9 7.20 -2.64 4.96
N ILE A 10 7.49 -1.44 4.47
CA ILE A 10 8.84 -1.06 4.00
C ILE A 10 9.87 -0.94 5.14
N PRO A 11 11.19 -1.05 4.89
CA PRO A 11 12.19 -0.75 5.92
C PRO A 11 11.98 0.64 6.54
N GLY A 12 12.16 0.76 7.85
CA GLY A 12 11.90 2.02 8.57
C GLY A 12 10.45 2.24 9.04
N SER A 13 9.48 1.43 8.58
CA SER A 13 8.05 1.54 8.96
C SER A 13 7.70 1.15 10.41
N GLY A 14 8.70 0.92 11.28
CA GLY A 14 8.45 0.57 12.69
C GLY A 14 8.14 -0.91 12.97
N LYS A 15 8.12 -1.81 11.97
CA LYS A 15 7.89 -3.27 12.15
C LYS A 15 8.62 -3.87 13.36
N SER A 16 9.95 -3.78 13.42
CA SER A 16 10.72 -4.39 14.50
C SER A 16 10.45 -3.78 15.88
N PHE A 17 9.98 -2.53 15.95
CA PHE A 17 9.50 -1.93 17.20
C PHE A 17 8.16 -2.53 17.59
N TYR A 18 7.20 -2.58 16.64
CA TYR A 18 5.90 -3.20 16.85
C TYR A 18 6.01 -4.69 17.21
N ALA A 19 6.92 -5.43 16.58
CA ALA A 19 7.21 -6.85 16.81
C ALA A 19 7.47 -7.13 18.30
N LYS A 20 8.27 -6.27 18.97
CA LYS A 20 8.61 -6.44 20.39
C LYS A 20 7.38 -6.36 21.29
N ASN A 21 6.46 -5.45 20.98
CA ASN A 21 5.22 -5.28 21.74
C ASN A 21 4.24 -6.41 21.43
N LEU A 22 4.13 -6.80 20.17
CA LEU A 22 3.29 -7.90 19.71
C LEU A 22 3.72 -9.23 20.34
N CYS A 23 5.01 -9.55 20.38
CA CYS A 23 5.51 -10.76 21.05
C CYS A 23 5.09 -10.84 22.52
N LYS A 24 5.09 -9.72 23.25
CA LYS A 24 4.64 -9.69 24.65
C LYS A 24 3.13 -9.91 24.75
N ARG A 25 2.35 -9.21 23.93
CA ARG A 25 0.88 -9.27 23.94
C ARG A 25 0.37 -10.67 23.59
N GLU A 26 0.92 -11.27 22.54
CA GLU A 26 0.47 -12.55 22.00
C GLU A 26 1.26 -13.76 22.57
N ARG A 27 2.17 -13.51 23.52
CA ARG A 27 3.10 -14.52 24.06
C ARG A 27 3.86 -15.29 22.96
N ALA A 28 4.19 -14.58 21.88
CA ALA A 28 4.79 -15.11 20.67
C ALA A 28 6.32 -14.95 20.66
N VAL A 29 6.98 -15.71 19.80
CA VAL A 29 8.43 -15.63 19.56
C VAL A 29 8.69 -14.91 18.24
N ALA A 30 9.63 -13.97 18.22
CA ALA A 30 9.98 -13.24 17.00
C ALA A 30 10.91 -14.09 16.12
N VAL A 31 10.56 -14.25 14.84
CA VAL A 31 11.44 -14.77 13.80
C VAL A 31 11.73 -13.63 12.83
N SER A 32 12.95 -13.10 12.84
CA SER A 32 13.35 -11.95 12.03
C SER A 32 14.32 -12.33 10.93
N THR A 33 13.99 -12.00 9.69
CA THR A 33 14.89 -12.21 8.54
C THR A 33 16.16 -11.37 8.62
N ASP A 34 16.14 -10.24 9.35
CA ASP A 34 17.34 -9.44 9.58
C ASP A 34 18.27 -10.12 10.59
N SER A 35 17.74 -10.66 11.69
CA SER A 35 18.52 -11.44 12.67
C SER A 35 19.07 -12.74 12.08
N ILE A 36 18.28 -13.45 11.27
CA ILE A 36 18.74 -14.65 10.56
C ILE A 36 19.86 -14.30 9.58
N ARG A 37 19.73 -13.19 8.85
CA ARG A 37 20.78 -12.75 7.92
C ARG A 37 22.08 -12.42 8.65
N GLU A 38 22.00 -11.78 9.81
CA GLU A 38 23.17 -11.50 10.66
C GLU A 38 23.80 -12.80 11.20
N ARG A 39 22.99 -13.78 11.63
CA ARG A 39 23.48 -15.11 12.08
C ARG A 39 24.19 -15.88 10.98
N LEU A 40 23.63 -15.90 9.76
CA LEU A 40 24.15 -16.69 8.65
C LEU A 40 25.39 -16.07 7.99
N PHE A 41 25.47 -14.74 7.94
CA PHE A 41 26.45 -14.07 7.08
C PHE A 41 27.21 -12.91 7.75
N GLY A 42 27.00 -12.68 9.06
CA GLY A 42 27.60 -11.56 9.79
C GLY A 42 27.15 -10.18 9.28
N SER A 43 27.90 -9.14 9.69
CA SER A 43 27.61 -7.74 9.36
C SER A 43 28.11 -7.27 8.00
N GLU A 44 29.00 -8.02 7.35
CA GLU A 44 29.72 -7.59 6.14
C GLU A 44 29.18 -8.16 4.82
N SER A 45 28.10 -8.93 4.84
CA SER A 45 27.68 -9.66 3.64
C SER A 45 26.85 -8.84 2.65
N ARG A 46 27.55 -8.32 1.63
CA ARG A 46 26.96 -7.97 0.33
C ARG A 46 26.73 -9.21 -0.55
N GLN A 47 25.94 -10.23 -0.13
CA GLN A 47 25.53 -11.35 -1.02
C GLN A 47 24.16 -11.93 -0.58
N LYS A 48 23.06 -11.56 -1.23
CA LYS A 48 22.37 -12.16 -2.40
C LYS A 48 21.62 -13.49 -2.22
N ASN A 49 21.77 -14.25 -1.14
CA ASN A 49 20.99 -15.49 -0.99
C ASN A 49 19.73 -15.28 -0.14
N SER A 50 18.81 -14.46 -0.65
CA SER A 50 17.54 -14.19 0.03
C SER A 50 16.75 -15.48 0.28
N TYR A 51 16.86 -16.47 -0.59
CA TYR A 51 16.19 -17.77 -0.45
C TYR A 51 16.61 -18.49 0.83
N LEU A 52 17.92 -18.64 1.07
CA LEU A 52 18.44 -19.29 2.27
C LEU A 52 17.93 -18.63 3.58
N VAL A 53 17.81 -17.30 3.60
CA VAL A 53 17.27 -16.58 4.78
C VAL A 53 15.79 -16.92 5.01
N PHE A 54 14.99 -17.03 3.94
CA PHE A 54 13.57 -17.39 4.07
C PHE A 54 13.41 -18.88 4.40
N ASP A 55 14.23 -19.77 3.84
CA ASP A 55 14.20 -21.20 4.16
C ASP A 55 14.51 -21.44 5.64
N GLU A 56 15.54 -20.77 6.16
CA GLU A 56 15.89 -20.81 7.58
C GLU A 56 14.78 -20.23 8.46
N ALA A 57 14.18 -19.10 8.05
CA ALA A 57 13.04 -18.51 8.77
C ALA A 57 11.86 -19.48 8.81
N PHE A 58 11.58 -20.17 7.72
CA PHE A 58 10.47 -21.11 7.60
C PHE A 58 10.69 -22.34 8.48
N ALA A 59 11.91 -22.88 8.51
CA ALA A 59 12.28 -23.97 9.41
C ALA A 59 12.17 -23.56 10.89
N GLU A 60 12.60 -22.34 11.23
CA GLU A 60 12.48 -21.81 12.59
C GLU A 60 11.01 -21.63 13.01
N ILE A 61 10.16 -21.15 12.11
CA ILE A 61 8.71 -21.05 12.31
C ILE A 61 8.08 -22.44 12.51
N ASP A 62 8.37 -23.42 11.65
CA ASP A 62 7.85 -24.80 11.75
C ASP A 62 8.19 -25.41 13.12
N ARG A 63 9.43 -25.26 13.58
CA ARG A 63 9.87 -25.76 14.90
C ARG A 63 9.07 -25.11 16.04
N LEU A 64 8.95 -23.78 16.03
CA LEU A 64 8.23 -23.04 17.07
C LEU A 64 6.75 -23.40 17.13
N LEU A 65 6.12 -23.57 15.97
CA LEU A 65 4.73 -24.01 15.87
C LEU A 65 4.55 -25.43 16.41
N GLY A 66 5.49 -26.35 16.12
CA GLY A 66 5.52 -27.70 16.68
C GLY A 66 5.67 -27.73 18.20
N GLU A 67 6.30 -26.71 18.78
CA GLU A 67 6.39 -26.49 20.23
C GLU A 67 5.14 -25.80 20.83
N GLY A 68 4.11 -25.54 20.02
CA GLY A 68 2.89 -24.86 20.45
C GLY A 68 3.04 -23.36 20.68
N ARG A 69 4.07 -22.73 20.09
CA ARG A 69 4.34 -21.28 20.23
C ARG A 69 3.78 -20.50 19.04
N SER A 70 3.10 -19.40 19.33
CA SER A 70 2.79 -18.38 18.32
C SER A 70 4.07 -17.67 17.86
N VAL A 71 4.08 -17.16 16.64
CA VAL A 71 5.25 -16.54 16.01
C VAL A 71 4.92 -15.15 15.50
N VAL A 72 5.81 -14.19 15.74
CA VAL A 72 5.82 -12.91 15.00
C VAL A 72 6.88 -12.98 13.92
N PHE A 73 6.45 -12.98 12.66
CA PHE A 73 7.36 -13.02 11.51
C PHE A 73 7.73 -11.60 11.06
N ASP A 74 8.91 -11.14 11.44
CA ASP A 74 9.45 -9.81 11.10
C ASP A 74 10.29 -9.87 9.82
N ALA A 75 9.65 -9.52 8.70
CA ALA A 75 10.27 -9.30 7.41
C ALA A 75 9.58 -8.12 6.70
N THR A 76 10.11 -7.69 5.54
CA THR A 76 9.48 -6.61 4.77
C THR A 76 8.15 -7.04 4.14
N ASN A 77 8.03 -8.28 3.66
CA ASN A 77 6.81 -8.90 3.12
C ASN A 77 6.00 -8.01 2.15
N VAL A 78 6.67 -7.18 1.35
CA VAL A 78 6.01 -6.21 0.46
C VAL A 78 5.36 -6.83 -0.78
N SER A 79 5.81 -8.02 -1.20
CA SER A 79 5.33 -8.68 -2.42
C SER A 79 4.26 -9.71 -2.12
N ARG A 80 3.14 -9.62 -2.84
CA ARG A 80 1.99 -10.53 -2.73
C ARG A 80 2.37 -11.97 -3.06
N ASP A 81 3.09 -12.20 -4.16
CA ASP A 81 3.54 -13.55 -4.55
C ASP A 81 4.30 -14.26 -3.41
N ARG A 82 5.18 -13.54 -2.71
CA ARG A 82 5.92 -14.09 -1.57
C ARG A 82 5.01 -14.39 -0.37
N ARG A 83 4.05 -13.51 -0.09
CA ARG A 83 3.06 -13.73 0.99
C ARG A 83 2.16 -14.90 0.68
N VAL A 84 1.64 -15.03 -0.54
CA VAL A 84 0.82 -16.19 -0.96
C VAL A 84 1.60 -17.50 -0.85
N LYS A 85 2.88 -17.53 -1.25
CA LYS A 85 3.74 -18.72 -1.04
C LYS A 85 3.89 -19.09 0.43
N PHE A 86 4.07 -18.09 1.30
CA PHE A 86 4.11 -18.29 2.75
C PHE A 86 2.77 -18.84 3.27
N LEU A 87 1.66 -18.18 2.95
CA LEU A 87 0.32 -18.54 3.41
C LEU A 87 -0.05 -19.95 2.95
N LYS A 88 0.33 -20.34 1.73
CA LYS A 88 0.14 -21.70 1.23
C LYS A 88 0.95 -22.74 2.01
N LYS A 89 2.19 -22.43 2.42
CA LYS A 89 3.01 -23.33 3.25
C LYS A 89 2.39 -23.53 4.63
N PHE A 90 1.87 -22.47 5.24
CA PHE A 90 1.31 -22.49 6.59
C PHE A 90 -0.23 -22.50 6.61
N LYS A 91 -0.87 -23.08 5.59
CA LYS A 91 -2.33 -23.04 5.38
C LYS A 91 -3.15 -23.62 6.54
N ASP A 92 -2.55 -24.51 7.33
CA ASP A 92 -3.19 -25.21 8.45
C ASP A 92 -3.03 -24.43 9.78
N VAL A 93 -2.41 -23.25 9.74
CA VAL A 93 -2.17 -22.37 10.89
C VAL A 93 -2.78 -21.01 10.61
N PRO A 94 -3.55 -20.42 11.55
CA PRO A 94 -4.04 -19.05 11.38
C PRO A 94 -2.89 -18.05 11.19
N VAL A 95 -2.96 -17.26 10.12
CA VAL A 95 -2.00 -16.19 9.85
C VAL A 95 -2.71 -14.83 9.86
N GLU A 96 -2.26 -13.93 10.71
CA GLU A 96 -2.72 -12.53 10.74
C GLU A 96 -1.68 -11.59 10.13
N GLY A 97 -2.09 -10.72 9.22
CA GLY A 97 -1.24 -9.70 8.63
C GLY A 97 -1.28 -8.40 9.43
N HIS A 98 -0.11 -7.85 9.76
CA HIS A 98 0.03 -6.58 10.49
C HIS A 98 0.71 -5.57 9.57
N VAL A 99 -0.08 -4.71 8.95
CA VAL A 99 0.37 -3.74 7.93
C VAL A 99 0.86 -2.48 8.62
N CYS A 100 2.18 -2.29 8.67
CA CYS A 100 2.79 -1.10 9.24
C CYS A 100 2.65 0.08 8.29
N ASP A 101 1.63 0.89 8.53
CA ASP A 101 1.38 2.14 7.85
C ASP A 101 2.25 3.26 8.46
N THR A 102 3.13 3.82 7.64
CA THR A 102 4.05 4.89 8.01
C THR A 102 4.43 5.66 6.75
N PRO A 103 4.33 7.00 6.75
CA PRO A 103 4.73 7.81 5.60
C PRO A 103 6.16 7.53 5.16
N TYR A 104 6.39 7.54 3.84
CA TYR A 104 7.70 7.23 3.26
C TYR A 104 8.81 8.14 3.82
N ALA A 105 8.55 9.43 3.97
CA ALA A 105 9.52 10.39 4.51
C ALA A 105 10.00 9.99 5.92
N THR A 106 9.04 9.63 6.78
CA THR A 106 9.28 9.15 8.15
C THR A 106 10.02 7.80 8.14
N ALA A 107 9.60 6.85 7.31
CA ALA A 107 10.28 5.57 7.15
C ALA A 107 11.74 5.74 6.66
N ARG A 108 11.97 6.65 5.71
CA ARG A 108 13.30 6.99 5.18
C ARG A 108 14.19 7.59 6.27
N GLN A 109 13.68 8.55 7.04
CA GLN A 109 14.43 9.13 8.15
C GLN A 109 14.82 8.06 9.18
N ARG A 110 13.85 7.21 9.58
CA ARG A 110 14.09 6.09 10.50
C ARG A 110 15.04 5.02 9.95
N ALA A 111 15.07 4.82 8.63
CA ALA A 111 16.01 3.89 8.00
C ALA A 111 17.43 4.48 7.95
N GLY A 112 17.57 5.79 7.74
CA GLY A 112 18.86 6.48 7.68
C GLY A 112 19.63 6.52 9.01
N THR A 113 18.94 6.45 10.14
CA THR A 113 19.56 6.42 11.48
C THR A 113 20.04 5.02 11.91
N ARG A 114 19.76 3.97 11.11
CA ARG A 114 20.17 2.59 11.44
C ARG A 114 21.67 2.39 11.22
N LYS A 115 22.29 1.57 12.08
CA LYS A 115 23.70 1.15 11.97
C LYS A 115 24.01 0.57 10.58
N ARG A 116 23.09 -0.22 10.03
CA ARG A 116 23.11 -0.70 8.64
C ARG A 116 22.27 0.24 7.78
N ARG A 117 22.95 1.14 7.05
CA ARG A 117 22.28 2.06 6.11
C ARG A 117 21.71 1.28 4.93
N ILE A 118 20.45 1.56 4.60
CA ILE A 118 19.79 1.07 3.39
C ILE A 118 19.88 2.19 2.36
N ASP A 119 20.31 1.86 1.15
CA ASP A 119 20.35 2.77 0.02
C ASP A 119 18.93 3.30 -0.28
N GLU A 120 18.80 4.61 -0.54
CA GLU A 120 17.52 5.25 -0.83
C GLU A 120 16.83 4.64 -2.05
N ALA A 121 17.58 4.27 -3.10
CA ALA A 121 17.03 3.59 -4.26
C ALA A 121 16.43 2.22 -3.91
N VAL A 122 17.03 1.51 -2.94
CA VAL A 122 16.47 0.24 -2.44
C VAL A 122 15.20 0.48 -1.64
N LEU A 123 15.16 1.51 -0.78
CA LEU A 123 13.96 1.87 -0.02
C LEU A 123 12.82 2.31 -0.95
N THR A 124 13.11 3.14 -1.94
CA THR A 124 12.17 3.54 -2.99
C THR A 124 11.64 2.33 -3.74
N LYS A 125 12.50 1.35 -4.08
CA LYS A 125 12.05 0.10 -4.67
C LYS A 125 11.07 -0.65 -3.76
N PHE A 126 11.31 -0.72 -2.45
CA PHE A 126 10.35 -1.33 -1.52
C PHE A 126 8.99 -0.61 -1.54
N ALA A 127 8.96 0.72 -1.55
CA ALA A 127 7.72 1.50 -1.60
C ALA A 127 6.96 1.28 -2.91
N LYS A 128 7.65 1.36 -4.06
CA LYS A 128 7.07 1.16 -5.39
C LYS A 128 6.60 -0.27 -5.68
N ASN A 129 6.99 -1.25 -4.86
CA ASN A 129 6.59 -2.65 -5.00
C ASN A 129 5.80 -3.12 -3.77
N PHE A 130 5.25 -2.20 -2.98
CA PHE A 130 4.45 -2.55 -1.82
C PHE A 130 3.00 -2.85 -2.22
N GLU A 131 2.77 -4.11 -2.58
CA GLU A 131 1.44 -4.63 -2.88
C GLU A 131 0.66 -4.74 -1.57
N PHE A 132 -0.37 -3.91 -1.39
CA PHE A 132 -1.18 -3.90 -0.18
C PHE A 132 -1.84 -5.29 0.04
N PRO A 133 -1.80 -5.85 1.26
CA PRO A 133 -2.39 -7.15 1.54
C PRO A 133 -3.91 -7.18 1.33
N VAL A 134 -4.40 -8.29 0.81
CA VAL A 134 -5.84 -8.59 0.71
C VAL A 134 -6.16 -9.89 1.46
N MET A 135 -7.37 -9.99 2.02
CA MET A 135 -7.79 -11.17 2.79
C MET A 135 -7.68 -12.47 1.99
N ALA A 136 -8.04 -12.42 0.69
CA ALA A 136 -8.00 -13.55 -0.22
C ALA A 136 -6.60 -14.12 -0.51
N GLU A 137 -5.52 -13.48 -0.06
CA GLU A 137 -4.18 -14.11 -0.06
C GLU A 137 -4.13 -15.35 0.87
N GLY A 138 -5.06 -15.45 1.84
CA GLY A 138 -5.12 -16.52 2.83
C GLY A 138 -4.94 -16.04 4.28
N PHE A 139 -5.09 -14.73 4.55
CA PHE A 139 -5.01 -14.19 5.90
C PHE A 139 -6.31 -14.47 6.68
N GLN A 140 -6.18 -14.77 7.97
CA GLN A 140 -7.29 -14.88 8.91
C GLN A 140 -7.82 -13.50 9.34
N ALA A 141 -6.93 -12.52 9.43
CA ALA A 141 -7.23 -11.12 9.71
C ALA A 141 -6.11 -10.22 9.15
N LEU A 142 -6.47 -8.99 8.82
CA LEU A 142 -5.53 -7.90 8.57
C LEU A 142 -5.72 -6.85 9.66
N HIS A 143 -4.61 -6.25 10.09
CA HIS A 143 -4.57 -5.18 11.08
C HIS A 143 -3.70 -4.05 10.56
N ILE A 144 -4.23 -2.84 10.48
CA ILE A 144 -3.43 -1.65 10.14
C ILE A 144 -2.74 -1.12 11.40
N VAL A 145 -1.41 -1.22 11.43
CA VAL A 145 -0.55 -0.68 12.49
C VAL A 145 -0.12 0.72 12.08
N HIS A 146 -0.92 1.70 12.48
CA HIS A 146 -0.79 3.09 12.06
C HIS A 146 0.22 3.88 12.92
N SER A 147 1.18 4.54 12.27
CA SER A 147 2.08 5.52 12.90
C SER A 147 1.59 6.93 12.60
N SER A 148 0.95 7.56 13.57
CA SER A 148 0.27 8.84 13.35
C SER A 148 1.19 9.99 12.95
N GLU A 149 0.72 10.81 12.01
CA GLU A 149 1.36 12.01 11.46
C GLU A 149 0.28 12.98 10.95
N ASP A 150 0.44 14.28 11.20
CA ASP A 150 -0.57 15.28 10.79
C ASP A 150 -0.63 15.44 9.27
N VAL A 151 -1.74 15.02 8.67
CA VAL A 151 -2.01 15.09 7.23
C VAL A 151 -2.59 16.40 6.74
N LYS A 152 -2.85 17.36 7.65
CA LYS A 152 -3.41 18.69 7.37
C LYS A 152 -4.78 18.70 6.70
N LEU A 153 -5.57 17.64 6.94
CA LEU A 153 -6.93 17.51 6.44
C LEU A 153 -7.86 17.14 7.60
N ASP A 154 -9.06 17.70 7.60
CA ASP A 154 -10.15 17.34 8.49
C ASP A 154 -11.21 16.53 7.74
N ARG A 155 -11.74 15.49 8.38
CA ARG A 155 -12.69 14.56 7.78
C ARG A 155 -14.02 15.23 7.48
N ILE A 156 -14.57 15.94 8.46
CA ILE A 156 -15.90 16.56 8.35
C ILE A 156 -15.87 17.64 7.26
N GLN A 157 -14.82 18.45 7.23
CA GLN A 157 -14.62 19.46 6.20
C GLN A 157 -14.47 18.85 4.81
N LEU A 158 -13.66 17.78 4.66
CA LEU A 158 -13.47 17.12 3.37
C LEU A 158 -14.76 16.45 2.86
N GLU A 159 -15.47 15.72 3.71
CA GLU A 159 -16.73 15.09 3.34
C GLU A 159 -17.79 16.13 2.93
N LYS A 160 -17.90 17.22 3.70
CA LYS A 160 -18.78 18.34 3.36
C LYS A 160 -18.43 18.95 2.01
N LEU A 161 -17.16 19.27 1.80
CA LEU A 161 -16.67 19.83 0.55
C LEU A 161 -17.01 18.90 -0.62
N LEU A 162 -16.71 17.60 -0.52
CA LEU A 162 -17.06 16.61 -1.54
C LEU A 162 -18.58 16.50 -1.79
N ALA A 163 -19.40 16.64 -0.74
CA ALA A 163 -20.86 16.63 -0.87
C ALA A 163 -21.39 17.85 -1.64
N GLU A 164 -20.76 19.01 -1.47
CA GLU A 164 -21.09 20.26 -2.17
C GLU A 164 -20.68 20.24 -3.66
N ARG A 165 -19.91 19.23 -4.09
CA ARG A 165 -19.43 19.05 -5.48
C ARG A 165 -18.68 20.31 -5.97
N PRO A 166 -17.54 20.60 -5.33
CA PRO A 166 -16.79 21.82 -5.58
C PRO A 166 -16.21 21.78 -6.98
N ASP A 167 -15.84 22.94 -7.52
CA ASP A 167 -14.99 22.95 -8.71
C ASP A 167 -13.54 22.54 -8.39
N HIS A 168 -12.69 22.48 -9.42
CA HIS A 168 -11.28 22.11 -9.26
C HIS A 168 -10.54 23.03 -8.30
N ASP A 169 -10.75 24.35 -8.42
CA ASP A 169 -9.98 25.35 -7.69
C ASP A 169 -10.41 25.37 -6.23
N GLU A 170 -11.71 25.29 -5.96
CA GLU A 170 -12.27 25.13 -4.61
C GLU A 170 -11.74 23.86 -3.93
N LEU A 171 -11.74 22.73 -4.64
CA LEU A 171 -11.25 21.46 -4.09
C LEU A 171 -9.76 21.52 -3.75
N PHE A 172 -8.93 21.98 -4.70
CA PHE A 172 -7.48 21.99 -4.51
C PHE A 172 -6.99 23.14 -3.62
N ALA A 173 -7.76 24.22 -3.46
CA ALA A 173 -7.51 25.22 -2.42
C ALA A 173 -7.53 24.59 -1.02
N TYR A 174 -8.42 23.62 -0.77
CA TYR A 174 -8.45 22.87 0.47
C TYR A 174 -7.41 21.73 0.51
N LEU A 175 -7.41 20.85 -0.50
CA LEU A 175 -6.56 19.65 -0.50
C LEU A 175 -5.07 19.98 -0.42
N SER A 176 -4.63 21.08 -1.05
CA SER A 176 -3.22 21.50 -1.06
C SER A 176 -2.65 21.90 0.30
N ALA A 177 -3.47 21.97 1.36
CA ALA A 177 -2.97 22.01 2.73
C ALA A 177 -2.15 20.76 3.09
N SER A 178 -2.48 19.61 2.48
CA SER A 178 -1.74 18.37 2.65
C SER A 178 -0.57 18.28 1.66
N PRO A 179 0.63 17.85 2.10
CA PRO A 179 1.77 17.65 1.20
C PRO A 179 1.52 16.60 0.11
N HIS A 180 0.57 15.69 0.33
CA HIS A 180 0.21 14.66 -0.64
C HIS A 180 -0.51 15.22 -1.87
N PHE A 181 -1.26 16.32 -1.71
CA PHE A 181 -2.03 16.94 -2.78
C PHE A 181 -1.39 18.22 -3.30
N SER A 182 -0.65 18.96 -2.46
CA SER A 182 0.05 20.18 -2.89
C SER A 182 1.01 19.92 -4.05
N VAL A 183 1.68 18.76 -4.04
CA VAL A 183 2.60 18.33 -5.12
C VAL A 183 1.88 18.00 -6.43
N MET A 184 0.56 17.78 -6.42
CA MET A 184 -0.21 17.46 -7.61
C MET A 184 -0.65 18.72 -8.39
N LEU A 185 -0.77 19.85 -7.69
CA LEU A 185 -1.25 21.10 -8.29
C LEU A 185 -0.26 21.62 -9.34
N GLY A 186 -0.71 21.75 -10.59
CA GLY A 186 0.12 22.20 -11.70
C GLY A 186 1.22 21.21 -12.10
N TYR A 187 1.21 19.98 -11.59
CA TYR A 187 2.22 18.98 -11.92
C TYR A 187 2.07 18.52 -13.36
N ASP A 188 3.04 18.89 -14.21
CA ASP A 188 3.16 18.38 -15.57
C ASP A 188 3.63 16.92 -15.56
N GLN A 189 2.76 16.06 -16.07
CA GLN A 189 3.00 14.63 -16.15
C GLN A 189 4.04 14.28 -17.22
N GLU A 190 4.38 15.20 -18.14
CA GLU A 190 5.45 15.06 -19.14
C GLU A 190 5.42 13.68 -19.84
N ASN A 191 4.21 13.27 -20.21
CA ASN A 191 3.92 11.97 -20.80
C ASN A 191 2.86 12.16 -21.91
N PRO A 192 3.11 11.66 -23.12
CA PRO A 192 2.29 11.96 -24.31
C PRO A 192 0.84 11.47 -24.21
N TYR A 193 0.52 10.59 -23.25
CA TYR A 193 -0.83 10.09 -23.03
C TYR A 193 -1.66 10.95 -22.07
N HIS A 194 -1.15 12.11 -21.64
CA HIS A 194 -1.83 13.01 -20.72
C HIS A 194 -1.88 14.44 -21.28
N SER A 195 -3.08 14.99 -21.36
CA SER A 195 -3.31 16.39 -21.77
C SER A 195 -3.44 17.35 -20.58
N LYS A 196 -3.70 16.80 -19.39
CA LYS A 196 -4.00 17.51 -18.15
C LYS A 196 -2.83 17.44 -17.16
N THR A 197 -2.70 18.46 -16.34
CA THR A 197 -1.91 18.36 -15.10
C THR A 197 -2.50 17.28 -14.19
N LEU A 198 -1.72 16.83 -13.22
CA LEU A 198 -2.15 15.77 -12.31
C LEU A 198 -3.41 16.13 -11.52
N SER A 199 -3.51 17.36 -10.97
CA SER A 199 -4.69 17.80 -10.23
C SER A 199 -5.95 17.90 -11.10
N GLU A 200 -5.80 18.41 -12.32
CA GLU A 200 -6.90 18.50 -13.30
C GLU A 200 -7.41 17.12 -13.72
N HIS A 201 -6.51 16.15 -13.95
CA HIS A 201 -6.89 14.76 -14.22
C HIS A 201 -7.64 14.14 -13.03
N THR A 202 -7.07 14.24 -11.83
CA THR A 202 -7.72 13.78 -10.58
C THR A 202 -9.12 14.36 -10.41
N TYR A 203 -9.29 15.66 -10.64
CA TYR A 203 -10.59 16.32 -10.57
C TYR A 203 -11.55 15.84 -11.67
N ALA A 204 -11.08 15.65 -12.90
CA ALA A 204 -11.91 15.15 -14.00
C ALA A 204 -12.49 13.76 -13.69
N VAL A 205 -11.69 12.86 -13.09
CA VAL A 205 -12.16 11.55 -12.62
C VAL A 205 -13.22 11.71 -11.53
N LEU A 206 -12.97 12.56 -10.53
CA LEU A 206 -13.93 12.85 -9.46
C LEU A 206 -15.25 13.41 -10.00
N ALA A 207 -15.19 14.35 -10.93
CA ALA A 207 -16.34 14.97 -11.56
C ALA A 207 -17.17 13.94 -12.34
N TYR A 208 -16.51 13.04 -13.08
CA TYR A 208 -17.17 11.95 -13.77
C TYR A 208 -17.90 11.02 -12.79
N ILE A 209 -17.22 10.58 -11.72
CA ILE A 209 -17.84 9.73 -10.68
C ILE A 209 -19.06 10.43 -10.05
N ASN A 210 -18.95 11.73 -9.72
CA ASN A 210 -20.05 12.50 -9.16
C ASN A 210 -21.27 12.61 -10.09
N ALA A 211 -21.05 12.57 -11.40
CA ALA A 211 -22.09 12.72 -12.41
C ALA A 211 -22.73 11.38 -12.79
N GLN A 212 -21.94 10.30 -12.85
CA GLN A 212 -22.36 9.03 -13.48
C GLN A 212 -22.53 7.87 -12.50
N TYR A 213 -21.98 7.94 -11.27
CA TYR A 213 -22.06 6.82 -10.34
C TYR A 213 -23.42 6.81 -9.62
N GLU A 214 -24.17 5.73 -9.84
CA GLU A 214 -25.51 5.53 -9.24
C GLU A 214 -25.51 4.60 -8.02
N GLY A 215 -24.35 4.07 -7.62
CA GLY A 215 -24.22 3.21 -6.44
C GLY A 215 -24.42 3.96 -5.11
N ASP A 216 -24.79 3.23 -4.07
CA ASP A 216 -25.11 3.75 -2.74
C ASP A 216 -23.86 4.20 -1.93
N ASP A 217 -22.67 3.82 -2.38
CA ASP A 217 -21.40 4.10 -1.71
C ASP A 217 -20.54 5.13 -2.44
N LEU A 218 -21.17 6.19 -2.96
CA LEU A 218 -20.50 7.27 -3.69
C LEU A 218 -19.26 7.83 -2.96
N LEU A 219 -19.29 7.94 -1.62
CA LEU A 219 -18.14 8.39 -0.84
C LEU A 219 -16.92 7.46 -1.02
N ALA A 220 -17.14 6.15 -1.06
CA ALA A 220 -16.09 5.16 -1.27
C ALA A 220 -15.53 5.18 -2.69
N MET A 221 -16.25 5.74 -3.67
CA MET A 221 -15.76 5.97 -5.04
C MET A 221 -14.99 7.29 -5.19
N ARG A 222 -15.37 8.32 -4.42
CA ARG A 222 -14.71 9.64 -4.43
C ARG A 222 -13.27 9.57 -3.94
N TYR A 223 -13.00 8.80 -2.89
CA TYR A 223 -11.63 8.70 -2.36
C TYR A 223 -10.61 8.08 -3.34
N PRO A 224 -10.91 6.95 -4.01
CA PRO A 224 -10.08 6.45 -5.10
C PRO A 224 -9.82 7.51 -6.18
N ALA A 225 -10.81 8.34 -6.55
CA ALA A 225 -10.58 9.40 -7.53
C ALA A 225 -9.51 10.39 -7.05
N LEU A 226 -9.59 10.84 -5.81
CA LEU A 226 -8.61 11.76 -5.22
C LEU A 226 -7.19 11.16 -5.17
N PHE A 227 -7.07 9.86 -4.88
CA PHE A 227 -5.78 9.27 -4.51
C PHE A 227 -5.14 8.35 -5.54
N HIS A 228 -5.86 7.81 -6.54
CA HIS A 228 -5.36 6.73 -7.40
C HIS A 228 -3.98 7.02 -8.01
N ASP A 229 -3.74 8.28 -8.33
CA ASP A 229 -2.55 8.79 -8.99
C ASP A 229 -1.63 9.65 -8.10
N ALA A 230 -1.93 9.79 -6.81
CA ALA A 230 -1.15 10.60 -5.86
C ALA A 230 0.31 10.13 -5.72
N GLY A 231 0.60 8.87 -6.07
CA GLY A 231 1.96 8.30 -6.11
C GLY A 231 2.79 8.67 -7.35
N LYS A 232 2.22 9.29 -8.39
CA LYS A 232 2.94 9.63 -9.63
C LYS A 232 4.17 10.51 -9.39
N PRO A 233 4.12 11.62 -8.63
CA PRO A 233 5.30 12.46 -8.40
C PRO A 233 6.47 11.69 -7.77
N PHE A 234 6.18 10.75 -6.86
CA PHE A 234 7.19 9.88 -6.25
C PHE A 234 7.78 8.86 -7.24
N CYS A 235 6.99 8.42 -8.21
CA CYS A 235 7.36 7.35 -9.14
C CYS A 235 7.99 7.83 -10.46
N LYS A 236 8.07 9.14 -10.70
CA LYS A 236 8.55 9.75 -11.96
C LYS A 236 9.97 9.28 -12.31
N VAL A 237 10.11 8.60 -13.44
CA VAL A 237 11.40 8.14 -13.98
C VAL A 237 11.45 8.33 -15.49
N TRP A 238 12.46 9.03 -15.97
CA TRP A 238 12.73 9.20 -17.41
C TRP A 238 13.05 7.85 -18.06
N LYS A 239 12.43 7.55 -19.21
CA LYS A 239 12.70 6.34 -19.99
C LYS A 239 13.33 6.73 -21.32
N GLU A 240 14.67 6.67 -21.38
CA GLU A 240 15.45 6.99 -22.58
C GLU A 240 14.95 6.26 -23.83
N THR A 241 14.61 4.97 -23.71
CA THR A 241 14.12 4.14 -24.82
C THR A 241 12.74 4.52 -25.34
N ARG A 242 11.96 5.29 -24.57
CA ARG A 242 10.59 5.68 -24.88
C ARG A 242 10.46 7.19 -25.16
N GLY A 243 11.40 8.01 -24.70
CA GLY A 243 11.39 9.46 -24.87
C GLY A 243 10.37 10.19 -23.99
N TYR A 244 9.87 9.57 -22.92
CA TYR A 244 8.92 10.19 -21.97
C TYR A 244 9.06 9.63 -20.56
N TYR A 245 8.42 10.27 -19.57
CA TYR A 245 8.44 9.83 -18.17
C TYR A 245 7.45 8.68 -17.89
N SER A 246 7.89 7.75 -17.05
CA SER A 246 7.09 6.62 -16.57
C SER A 246 6.84 6.69 -15.07
N TYR A 247 5.76 6.04 -14.64
CA TYR A 247 5.25 6.08 -13.26
C TYR A 247 5.05 4.68 -12.66
N PHE A 248 5.89 3.71 -13.04
CA PHE A 248 5.72 2.32 -12.60
C PHE A 248 5.61 2.19 -11.07
N GLY A 249 4.58 1.50 -10.57
CA GLY A 249 4.35 1.25 -9.14
C GLY A 249 3.72 2.43 -8.39
N HIS A 250 3.17 3.42 -9.08
CA HIS A 250 2.48 4.55 -8.44
C HIS A 250 1.21 4.09 -7.73
N GLU A 251 0.49 3.11 -8.26
CA GLU A 251 -0.71 2.52 -7.66
C GLU A 251 -0.46 2.01 -6.23
N HIS A 252 0.73 1.44 -5.97
CA HIS A 252 1.15 0.97 -4.66
C HIS A 252 1.49 2.13 -3.70
N VAL A 253 2.13 3.18 -4.22
CA VAL A 253 2.48 4.36 -3.43
C VAL A 253 1.22 5.18 -3.12
N SER A 254 0.33 5.34 -4.08
CA SER A 254 -1.00 5.92 -3.93
C SER A 254 -1.82 5.20 -2.88
N ALA A 255 -1.83 3.86 -2.91
CA ALA A 255 -2.53 3.04 -1.92
C ALA A 255 -1.98 3.24 -0.50
N ALA A 256 -0.65 3.33 -0.34
CA ALA A 256 -0.03 3.63 0.94
C ALA A 256 -0.35 5.04 1.44
N ILE A 257 -0.35 6.05 0.56
CA ILE A 257 -0.76 7.43 0.90
C ILE A 257 -2.23 7.45 1.34
N ALA A 258 -3.12 6.81 0.59
CA ALA A 258 -4.54 6.75 0.91
C ALA A 258 -4.81 6.04 2.24
N CYS A 259 -4.14 4.91 2.49
CA CYS A 259 -4.20 4.22 3.77
C CYS A 259 -3.86 5.18 4.92
N HIS A 260 -2.72 5.86 4.82
CA HIS A 260 -2.26 6.76 5.86
C HIS A 260 -3.25 7.91 6.12
N VAL A 261 -3.67 8.61 5.06
CA VAL A 261 -4.58 9.74 5.19
C VAL A 261 -5.94 9.32 5.72
N LEU A 262 -6.52 8.22 5.24
CA LEU A 262 -7.83 7.76 5.72
C LEU A 262 -7.79 7.30 7.19
N LYS A 263 -6.66 6.72 7.64
CA LYS A 263 -6.47 6.38 9.06
C LYS A 263 -6.39 7.63 9.93
N GLU A 264 -5.69 8.66 9.49
CA GLU A 264 -5.62 9.96 10.18
C GLU A 264 -6.98 10.68 10.24
N LEU A 265 -7.75 10.58 9.16
CA LEU A 265 -9.13 11.08 9.12
C LEU A 265 -10.10 10.27 10.02
N GLY A 266 -9.65 9.19 10.64
CA GLY A 266 -10.44 8.41 11.59
C GLY A 266 -11.46 7.49 10.94
N TYR A 267 -11.24 7.08 9.68
CA TYR A 267 -12.06 6.03 9.07
C TYR A 267 -11.79 4.66 9.68
N ASP A 268 -12.84 3.84 9.74
CA ASP A 268 -12.70 2.44 10.16
C ASP A 268 -11.90 1.62 9.14
N GLU A 269 -11.41 0.48 9.59
CA GLU A 269 -10.51 -0.35 8.80
C GLU A 269 -11.19 -0.97 7.57
N ALA A 270 -12.49 -1.28 7.64
CA ALA A 270 -13.22 -1.84 6.51
C ALA A 270 -13.33 -0.82 5.37
N PHE A 271 -13.67 0.44 5.69
CA PHE A 271 -13.71 1.52 4.73
C PHE A 271 -12.35 1.81 4.12
N VAL A 272 -11.30 1.89 4.95
CA VAL A 272 -9.92 2.14 4.50
C VAL A 272 -9.47 1.06 3.53
N LEU A 273 -9.64 -0.22 3.88
CA LEU A 273 -9.24 -1.34 3.03
C LEU A 273 -10.00 -1.34 1.70
N LYS A 274 -11.30 -1.05 1.72
CA LYS A 274 -12.11 -0.94 0.49
C LYS A 274 -11.50 0.07 -0.49
N VAL A 275 -11.21 1.29 -0.02
CA VAL A 275 -10.62 2.36 -0.85
C VAL A 275 -9.19 2.01 -1.29
N VAL A 276 -8.35 1.53 -0.37
CA VAL A 276 -6.95 1.18 -0.64
C VAL A 276 -6.84 0.05 -1.67
N HIS A 277 -7.75 -0.92 -1.63
CA HIS A 277 -7.78 -2.01 -2.60
C HIS A 277 -8.21 -1.50 -3.98
N MET A 278 -9.22 -0.65 -4.09
CA MET A 278 -9.56 -0.05 -5.39
C MET A 278 -8.36 0.71 -6.00
N ILE A 279 -7.65 1.51 -5.19
CA ILE A 279 -6.46 2.23 -5.63
C ILE A 279 -5.33 1.25 -6.01
N SER A 280 -5.10 0.21 -5.22
CA SER A 280 -4.02 -0.75 -5.47
C SER A 280 -4.18 -1.54 -6.78
N PHE A 281 -5.42 -1.66 -7.28
CA PHE A 281 -5.77 -2.46 -8.45
C PHE A 281 -6.25 -1.62 -9.65
N HIS A 282 -6.26 -0.28 -9.56
CA HIS A 282 -6.80 0.55 -10.64
C HIS A 282 -6.02 0.40 -11.97
N MET A 283 -4.70 0.23 -11.91
CA MET A 283 -3.89 -0.05 -13.10
C MET A 283 -4.10 -1.47 -13.65
N GLU A 284 -4.41 -2.43 -12.78
CA GLU A 284 -4.62 -3.82 -13.17
C GLU A 284 -5.92 -3.99 -13.96
N ILE A 285 -7.00 -3.32 -13.55
CA ILE A 285 -8.25 -3.33 -14.32
C ILE A 285 -8.10 -2.61 -15.67
N LEU A 286 -7.30 -1.54 -15.74
CA LEU A 286 -7.08 -0.76 -16.96
C LEU A 286 -6.22 -1.47 -18.00
N HIS A 287 -5.27 -2.31 -17.58
CA HIS A 287 -4.24 -2.85 -18.48
C HIS A 287 -4.09 -4.37 -18.45
N GLY A 288 -4.73 -5.06 -17.49
CA GLY A 288 -4.64 -6.50 -17.33
C GLY A 288 -5.58 -7.31 -18.22
N GLY A 289 -6.55 -6.67 -18.89
CA GLY A 289 -7.58 -7.35 -19.67
C GLY A 289 -8.33 -8.42 -18.87
N ASP A 290 -8.72 -9.52 -19.51
CA ASP A 290 -9.45 -10.62 -18.86
C ASP A 290 -8.65 -11.26 -17.71
N ALA A 291 -7.34 -11.33 -17.83
CA ALA A 291 -6.48 -11.88 -16.79
C ALA A 291 -6.47 -10.99 -15.53
N GLY A 292 -6.39 -9.67 -15.71
CA GLY A 292 -6.47 -8.70 -14.61
C GLY A 292 -7.84 -8.71 -13.94
N ALA A 293 -8.92 -8.71 -14.73
CA ALA A 293 -10.28 -8.80 -14.20
C ALA A 293 -10.51 -10.10 -13.40
N SER A 294 -10.01 -11.24 -13.91
CA SER A 294 -10.07 -12.53 -13.21
C SER A 294 -9.29 -12.51 -11.90
N ASN A 295 -8.08 -11.96 -11.89
CA ASN A 295 -7.29 -11.84 -10.67
C ASN A 295 -7.97 -10.94 -9.62
N ILE A 296 -8.51 -9.80 -10.04
CA ILE A 296 -9.31 -8.90 -9.19
C ILE A 296 -10.52 -9.63 -8.62
N TYR A 297 -11.27 -10.38 -9.44
CA TYR A 297 -12.41 -11.18 -8.96
C TYR A 297 -11.99 -12.15 -7.86
N HIS A 298 -10.88 -12.87 -8.06
CA HIS A 298 -10.38 -13.84 -7.09
C HIS A 298 -9.88 -13.18 -5.80
N LEU A 299 -9.31 -11.98 -5.88
CA LEU A 299 -8.69 -11.31 -4.73
C LEU A 299 -9.65 -10.39 -3.96
N LEU A 300 -10.56 -9.71 -4.65
CA LEU A 300 -11.43 -8.67 -4.10
C LEU A 300 -12.93 -9.01 -4.22
N GLY A 301 -13.30 -10.02 -5.02
CA GLY A 301 -14.69 -10.39 -5.27
C GLY A 301 -15.38 -9.55 -6.35
N GLY A 302 -16.57 -9.99 -6.75
CA GLY A 302 -17.34 -9.36 -7.84
C GLY A 302 -17.80 -7.93 -7.55
N ASP A 303 -18.09 -7.62 -6.29
CA ASP A 303 -18.55 -6.29 -5.86
C ASP A 303 -17.50 -5.19 -6.09
N LEU A 304 -16.24 -5.46 -5.75
CA LEU A 304 -15.14 -4.54 -5.99
C LEU A 304 -14.68 -4.56 -7.45
N LEU A 305 -14.77 -5.70 -8.14
CA LEU A 305 -14.52 -5.75 -9.58
C LEU A 305 -15.46 -4.82 -10.34
N ALA A 306 -16.76 -4.81 -10.03
CA ALA A 306 -17.74 -3.93 -10.67
C ALA A 306 -17.40 -2.44 -10.46
N ARG A 307 -17.00 -2.07 -9.24
CA ARG A 307 -16.53 -0.71 -8.93
C ARG A 307 -15.26 -0.35 -9.67
N LEU A 308 -14.33 -1.29 -9.83
CA LEU A 308 -13.10 -1.08 -10.57
C LEU A 308 -13.34 -0.91 -12.07
N TYR A 309 -14.33 -1.59 -12.65
CA TYR A 309 -14.75 -1.33 -14.03
C TYR A 309 -15.27 0.11 -14.20
N PHE A 310 -16.16 0.53 -13.31
CA PHE A 310 -16.67 1.90 -13.33
C PHE A 310 -15.55 2.93 -13.11
N PHE A 311 -14.63 2.64 -12.18
CA PHE A 311 -13.48 3.50 -11.93
C PHE A 311 -12.56 3.60 -13.14
N ALA A 312 -12.30 2.49 -13.84
CA ALA A 312 -11.51 2.46 -15.06
C ALA A 312 -12.14 3.28 -16.19
N GLU A 313 -13.47 3.26 -16.29
CA GLU A 313 -14.22 4.13 -17.20
C GLU A 313 -14.02 5.60 -16.82
N ALA A 314 -14.17 5.96 -15.55
CA ALA A 314 -13.99 7.32 -15.05
C ALA A 314 -12.56 7.86 -15.28
N ASP A 315 -11.53 7.06 -14.99
CA ASP A 315 -10.12 7.38 -15.27
C ASP A 315 -9.90 7.63 -16.77
N THR A 316 -10.41 6.73 -17.62
CA THR A 316 -10.24 6.85 -19.07
C THR A 316 -10.91 8.11 -19.64
N ASN A 317 -12.09 8.48 -19.14
CA ASN A 317 -12.77 9.71 -19.53
C ASN A 317 -12.09 10.99 -18.99
N GLY A 318 -11.27 10.87 -17.95
CA GLY A 318 -10.59 11.99 -17.30
C GLY A 318 -9.26 12.42 -17.94
N LYS A 319 -8.80 11.78 -19.02
CA LYS A 319 -7.48 12.04 -19.65
C LYS A 319 -7.44 13.26 -20.59
#